data_AF-A0A812U6F4-F1
#
_entry.id   AF-A0A812U6F4-F1
#
_cell.length_a   1.000
_cell.length_b   1.000
_cell.length_c   1.000
_cell.angle_alpha   90.00
_cell.angle_beta   90.00
_cell.angle_gamma   90.00
#
_symmetry.space_group_name_H-M   'P 1'
#
loop_
_entity.id
_entity.type
_entity.pdbx_description
1 polymer ?
#
loop_
_entity_poly.entity_id
_entity_poly.type
_entity_poly.pdbx_seq_one_letter_code
_entity_poly.pdbx_strand_id
1 'polypeptide(L)'
;MNVDVGSVTLDLNSPRVVGNGGVLVPEQEFVDRIFNNVLDAPANNRGQIRFLLADAAAGAEYFLYFDITANGAKPANPALVLNGHFELSAGGTPTRWTTSAANAGGNQNNEVQTTSQGQTLSLGSGCGTSGVASLDVSPNLSGGSATGQRWHLLGYRDQCEDGSGNEQIRLDRTITVPAGGAAGVLEFYFQLQAFDGITNNSNFDWIEFRVNGATVNHRDLDIDNSGSPPLRIDTDRIGRPGYAGSLRDYGWRRAELDLSPYAGTTITFRAQTRHSASDNSYRTWVKLDDFTWSLQTATLGTAEAFGVNVFLPNDTATAAESEYVLNDVLAITAQVDVDVSAVRSDVYDAADTLVASAIELFDDGTHGDLVAGDRVWSNDGSVPADPTYSFTTGPFGSGWRVSVYALDNSVSAGGTLDGLLMIPGAANTPQNQTNFYNVDDQVFLLRGAEVAIDKSLLTLQDMISATRPKSIPGAWIRYQVRVENQGPDGINANTINIVDEIPVEVSLCVTPACTCVGPSCSQVDPVHFDESGSAISTGLTFDYTTQVEYSTDGVNFGYTPMPDGEGFDSNVRYVRVRPTGPMNQPSGGSNAEFELRYVVRLE
;
A
#
# COMPACT_ATOMS: atom_id res chain seq x y z
N MET A 1 13.56 -8.62 -17.22
CA MET A 1 12.21 -8.02 -17.33
C MET A 1 12.25 -6.64 -16.66
N ASN A 2 11.51 -5.65 -17.16
CA ASN A 2 11.46 -4.31 -16.55
C ASN A 2 10.10 -4.09 -15.88
N VAL A 3 10.07 -3.44 -14.72
CA VAL A 3 8.87 -3.17 -13.91
C VAL A 3 8.64 -1.67 -13.84
N ASP A 4 7.38 -1.22 -13.96
CA ASP A 4 6.91 0.16 -13.74
C ASP A 4 5.51 0.09 -13.13
N VAL A 5 5.32 0.65 -11.93
CA VAL A 5 4.04 0.55 -11.18
C VAL A 5 3.29 1.88 -11.04
N GLY A 6 3.65 2.93 -11.78
CA GLY A 6 2.84 4.16 -11.85
C GLY A 6 2.83 5.02 -10.58
N SER A 7 1.67 5.61 -10.24
CA SER A 7 1.52 6.68 -9.22
C SER A 7 1.55 6.22 -7.75
N VAL A 8 1.74 4.93 -7.49
CA VAL A 8 1.81 4.34 -6.14
C VAL A 8 3.23 3.91 -5.81
N THR A 9 3.64 4.04 -4.56
CA THR A 9 5.02 3.72 -4.14
C THR A 9 5.23 2.20 -4.09
N LEU A 10 6.11 1.69 -4.96
CA LEU A 10 6.55 0.30 -4.96
C LEU A 10 7.24 -0.03 -3.63
N ASP A 11 6.88 -1.14 -2.99
CA ASP A 11 7.72 -1.70 -1.96
C ASP A 11 8.88 -2.45 -2.61
N LEU A 12 10.11 -1.93 -2.50
CA LEU A 12 11.31 -2.52 -3.11
C LEU A 12 11.66 -3.91 -2.53
N ASN A 13 11.11 -4.27 -1.37
CA ASN A 13 11.24 -5.61 -0.81
C ASN A 13 10.17 -6.56 -1.30
N SER A 14 9.16 -6.14 -2.06
CA SER A 14 8.07 -7.01 -2.52
C SER A 14 8.34 -7.83 -3.79
N PRO A 15 9.22 -7.44 -4.74
CA PRO A 15 9.35 -8.18 -6.00
C PRO A 15 9.77 -9.64 -5.80
N ARG A 16 8.94 -10.58 -6.25
CA ARG A 16 9.20 -12.02 -6.19
C ARG A 16 8.83 -12.69 -7.51
N VAL A 17 9.72 -13.53 -8.00
CA VAL A 17 9.41 -14.49 -9.06
C VAL A 17 9.14 -15.85 -8.43
N VAL A 18 8.04 -16.47 -8.80
CA VAL A 18 7.68 -17.83 -8.38
C VAL A 18 7.36 -18.68 -9.61
N GLY A 19 7.60 -19.99 -9.51
CA GLY A 19 7.22 -20.94 -10.55
C GLY A 19 5.74 -21.32 -10.49
N ASN A 20 5.30 -22.10 -11.49
CA ASN A 20 3.96 -22.69 -11.53
C ASN A 20 3.71 -23.58 -10.30
N GLY A 21 2.86 -23.14 -9.37
CA GLY A 21 2.66 -23.74 -8.04
C GLY A 21 3.13 -22.87 -6.85
N GLY A 22 3.53 -21.61 -7.09
CA GLY A 22 3.80 -20.62 -6.03
C GLY A 22 5.15 -20.78 -5.33
N VAL A 23 6.01 -21.69 -5.79
CA VAL A 23 7.33 -21.92 -5.21
C VAL A 23 8.28 -20.80 -5.61
N LEU A 24 8.89 -20.15 -4.62
CA LEU A 24 9.87 -19.09 -4.83
C LEU A 24 11.05 -19.56 -5.68
N VAL A 25 11.38 -18.81 -6.73
CA VAL A 25 12.59 -19.05 -7.51
C VAL A 25 13.81 -18.82 -6.61
N PRO A 26 14.70 -19.82 -6.43
CA PRO A 26 15.76 -19.76 -5.42
C PRO A 26 16.87 -18.76 -5.74
N GLU A 27 17.09 -18.47 -7.03
CA GLU A 27 18.04 -17.45 -7.50
C GLU A 27 17.32 -16.39 -8.33
N GLN A 28 17.10 -15.22 -7.72
CA GLN A 28 16.42 -14.08 -8.34
C GLN A 28 16.91 -12.78 -7.70
N GLU A 29 16.78 -11.69 -8.45
CA GLU A 29 17.08 -10.36 -7.95
C GLU A 29 16.21 -9.30 -8.61
N PHE A 30 15.91 -8.27 -7.83
CA PHE A 30 15.33 -7.03 -8.31
C PHE A 30 16.34 -5.89 -8.04
N VAL A 31 16.51 -5.03 -9.04
CA VAL A 31 17.43 -3.90 -9.00
C VAL A 31 16.74 -2.62 -9.43
N ASP A 32 16.57 -1.71 -8.48
CA ASP A 32 16.02 -0.34 -8.58
C ASP A 32 17.10 0.69 -9.01
N ARG A 33 18.10 0.23 -9.76
CA ARG A 33 19.19 1.06 -10.31
C ARG A 33 19.38 0.86 -11.79
N ILE A 34 18.65 -0.08 -12.38
CA ILE A 34 18.74 -0.43 -13.79
C ILE A 34 17.32 -0.58 -14.32
N PHE A 35 17.01 0.13 -15.40
CA PHE A 35 15.75 0.01 -16.12
C PHE A 35 16.04 0.14 -17.61
N ASN A 36 15.50 -0.73 -18.46
CA ASN A 36 15.82 -0.76 -19.90
C ASN A 36 17.35 -0.84 -20.19
N ASN A 37 18.09 -1.57 -19.35
CA ASN A 37 19.56 -1.69 -19.44
C ASN A 37 20.30 -0.34 -19.41
N VAL A 38 19.72 0.67 -18.75
CA VAL A 38 20.39 1.96 -18.47
C VAL A 38 20.31 2.27 -16.99
N LEU A 39 21.21 3.15 -16.52
CA LEU A 39 21.20 3.65 -15.15
C LEU A 39 19.85 4.29 -14.83
N ASP A 40 19.25 3.87 -13.73
CA ASP A 40 17.96 4.33 -13.23
C ASP A 40 18.10 5.09 -11.90
N ALA A 41 17.18 6.02 -11.68
CA ALA A 41 17.11 6.75 -10.42
C ALA A 41 16.51 5.85 -9.32
N PRO A 42 17.04 5.89 -8.09
CA PRO A 42 16.44 5.15 -6.98
C PRO A 42 14.97 5.48 -6.75
N ALA A 43 14.21 4.49 -6.29
CA ALA A 43 12.89 4.63 -5.70
C ALA A 43 11.92 5.43 -6.58
N ASN A 44 12.00 5.24 -7.89
CA ASN A 44 11.14 5.88 -8.88
C ASN A 44 10.06 4.93 -9.42
N ASN A 45 9.75 3.87 -8.65
CA ASN A 45 8.78 2.82 -8.99
C ASN A 45 9.17 1.98 -10.21
N ARG A 46 10.45 1.98 -10.60
CA ARG A 46 10.97 1.22 -11.72
C ARG A 46 12.16 0.37 -11.34
N GLY A 47 12.43 -0.62 -12.17
CA GLY A 47 13.65 -1.42 -12.04
C GLY A 47 13.67 -2.63 -12.94
N GLN A 48 14.67 -3.48 -12.73
CA GLN A 48 14.89 -4.69 -13.52
C GLN A 48 14.87 -5.94 -12.63
N ILE A 49 14.22 -6.98 -13.13
CA ILE A 49 14.20 -8.31 -12.52
C ILE A 49 14.96 -9.30 -13.38
N ARG A 50 15.80 -10.10 -12.71
CA ARG A 50 16.56 -11.23 -13.26
C ARG A 50 16.35 -12.46 -12.37
N PHE A 51 16.24 -13.64 -12.97
CA PHE A 51 16.07 -14.90 -12.24
C PHE A 51 16.59 -16.08 -13.07
N LEU A 52 17.00 -17.15 -12.39
CA LEU A 52 17.36 -18.41 -13.05
C LEU A 52 16.13 -19.30 -13.20
N LEU A 53 15.90 -19.78 -14.42
CA LEU A 53 14.83 -20.74 -14.70
C LEU A 53 15.12 -22.05 -13.95
N ALA A 54 14.15 -22.53 -13.18
CA ALA A 54 14.23 -23.80 -12.46
C ALA A 54 14.05 -25.01 -13.42
N ASP A 55 13.39 -24.79 -14.56
CA ASP A 55 13.11 -25.76 -15.61
C ASP A 55 13.55 -25.25 -16.99
N ALA A 56 14.25 -26.10 -17.74
CA ALA A 56 14.81 -25.75 -19.05
C ALA A 56 13.81 -25.90 -20.22
N ALA A 57 12.51 -26.08 -19.93
CA ALA A 57 11.51 -26.36 -20.95
C ALA A 57 10.99 -25.06 -21.58
N ALA A 58 10.94 -25.02 -22.92
CA ALA A 58 10.30 -23.93 -23.65
C ALA A 58 8.82 -23.82 -23.24
N GLY A 59 8.38 -22.62 -22.86
CA GLY A 59 6.99 -22.36 -22.46
C GLY A 59 6.69 -22.53 -20.96
N ALA A 60 7.73 -22.63 -20.11
CA ALA A 60 7.54 -22.57 -18.66
C ALA A 60 6.95 -21.22 -18.22
N GLU A 61 5.93 -21.28 -17.37
CA GLU A 61 5.20 -20.12 -16.85
C GLU A 61 5.71 -19.75 -15.45
N TYR A 62 5.94 -18.45 -15.26
CA TYR A 62 6.42 -17.86 -14.02
C TYR A 62 5.57 -16.64 -13.69
N PHE A 63 5.36 -16.42 -12.39
CA PHE A 63 4.56 -15.32 -11.88
C PHE A 63 5.47 -14.31 -11.21
N LEU A 64 5.26 -13.03 -11.53
CA LEU A 64 5.91 -11.91 -10.89
C LEU A 64 4.93 -11.25 -9.91
N TYR A 65 5.26 -11.31 -8.63
CA TYR A 65 4.55 -10.62 -7.55
C TYR A 65 5.30 -9.36 -7.16
N PHE A 66 4.57 -8.28 -6.93
CA PHE A 66 5.07 -7.05 -6.31
C PHE A 66 3.91 -6.39 -5.57
N ASP A 67 4.24 -5.52 -4.63
CA ASP A 67 3.28 -4.85 -3.77
C ASP A 67 3.70 -3.39 -3.54
N ILE A 68 2.80 -2.60 -2.98
CA ILE A 68 2.99 -1.19 -2.67
C ILE A 68 3.15 -1.00 -1.17
N THR A 69 3.86 0.06 -0.78
CA THR A 69 4.13 0.33 0.64
C THR A 69 2.86 0.62 1.46
N ALA A 70 1.76 0.99 0.79
CA ALA A 70 0.46 1.21 1.42
C ALA A 70 -0.12 -0.08 2.02
N ASN A 71 0.19 -1.24 1.44
CA ASN A 71 -0.27 -2.56 1.89
C ASN A 71 0.66 -3.18 2.97
N GLY A 72 1.46 -2.34 3.63
CA GLY A 72 2.43 -2.73 4.64
C GLY A 72 3.75 -3.24 4.05
N ALA A 73 4.86 -2.88 4.71
CA ALA A 73 6.20 -3.24 4.27
C ALA A 73 6.43 -4.76 4.31
N LYS A 74 6.95 -5.31 3.20
CA LYS A 74 7.29 -6.72 3.04
C LYS A 74 8.68 -7.01 3.57
N PRO A 75 8.91 -8.23 4.10
CA PRO A 75 10.25 -8.67 4.45
C PRO A 75 11.15 -8.73 3.22
N ALA A 76 12.45 -8.61 3.43
CA ALA A 76 13.45 -8.75 2.36
C ALA A 76 13.31 -10.09 1.62
N ASN A 77 13.62 -10.10 0.33
CA ASN A 77 13.59 -11.32 -0.48
C ASN A 77 14.61 -12.34 0.06
N PRO A 78 14.19 -13.54 0.48
CA PRO A 78 15.11 -14.55 0.99
C PRO A 78 15.88 -15.27 -0.12
N ALA A 79 15.54 -15.05 -1.40
CA ALA A 79 16.23 -15.66 -2.52
C ALA A 79 17.67 -15.19 -2.66
N LEU A 80 18.51 -16.06 -3.24
CA LEU A 80 19.88 -15.74 -3.54
C LEU A 80 19.93 -14.80 -4.75
N VAL A 81 20.79 -13.78 -4.68
CA VAL A 81 20.99 -12.84 -5.79
C VAL A 81 21.92 -13.43 -6.86
N LEU A 82 21.74 -13.03 -8.12
CA LEU A 82 22.60 -13.46 -9.22
C LEU A 82 23.86 -12.59 -9.29
N ASN A 83 23.64 -11.27 -9.17
CA ASN A 83 24.60 -10.20 -9.02
C ASN A 83 25.67 -10.18 -10.13
N GLY A 84 25.21 -10.29 -11.39
CA GLY A 84 26.06 -10.21 -12.58
C GLY A 84 26.58 -8.79 -12.90
N HIS A 85 25.82 -7.76 -12.50
CA HIS A 85 26.12 -6.33 -12.67
C HIS A 85 26.73 -5.68 -11.41
N PHE A 86 27.03 -6.46 -10.38
CA PHE A 86 27.60 -5.99 -9.10
C PHE A 86 26.80 -4.95 -8.28
N GLU A 87 25.64 -4.46 -8.74
CA GLU A 87 24.77 -3.52 -8.00
C GLU A 87 24.40 -3.93 -6.57
N LEU A 88 24.44 -5.23 -6.23
CA LEU A 88 24.15 -5.74 -4.89
C LEU A 88 25.42 -6.13 -4.11
N SER A 89 26.59 -5.63 -4.56
CA SER A 89 27.90 -5.85 -3.94
C SER A 89 28.55 -4.57 -3.45
N ALA A 90 29.40 -4.66 -2.43
CA ALA A 90 30.28 -3.58 -2.01
C ALA A 90 31.60 -4.13 -1.46
N GLY A 91 32.70 -3.39 -1.66
CA GLY A 91 34.01 -3.73 -1.10
C GLY A 91 34.74 -4.90 -1.80
N GLY A 92 35.68 -5.52 -1.09
CA GLY A 92 36.66 -6.49 -1.64
C GLY A 92 36.16 -7.91 -1.93
N THR A 93 34.92 -8.23 -1.60
CA THR A 93 34.32 -9.53 -1.93
C THR A 93 32.93 -9.30 -2.51
N PRO A 94 32.75 -9.41 -3.84
CA PRO A 94 31.45 -9.22 -4.46
C PRO A 94 30.50 -10.33 -4.03
N THR A 95 29.24 -9.98 -3.80
CA THR A 95 28.19 -10.92 -3.41
C THR A 95 28.11 -12.06 -4.41
N ARG A 96 28.29 -13.32 -3.96
CA ARG A 96 28.24 -14.55 -4.79
C ARG A 96 29.40 -14.76 -5.78
N TRP A 97 30.41 -13.91 -5.72
CA TRP A 97 31.68 -14.07 -6.43
C TRP A 97 32.80 -14.40 -5.46
N THR A 98 33.88 -14.99 -5.95
CA THR A 98 35.09 -15.24 -5.15
C THR A 98 36.25 -14.46 -5.71
N THR A 99 36.89 -13.66 -4.86
CA THR A 99 38.13 -12.94 -5.19
C THR A 99 39.32 -13.74 -4.68
N SER A 100 40.36 -13.86 -5.49
CA SER A 100 41.63 -14.47 -5.07
C SER A 100 42.82 -13.85 -5.79
N ALA A 101 44.02 -14.10 -5.28
CA ALA A 101 45.26 -13.72 -5.94
C ALA A 101 46.31 -14.81 -5.77
N ALA A 102 47.31 -14.86 -6.64
CA ALA A 102 48.46 -15.74 -6.54
C ALA A 102 49.74 -14.99 -6.88
N ASN A 103 50.80 -15.28 -6.12
CA ASN A 103 52.07 -14.55 -6.19
C ASN A 103 51.87 -13.03 -6.13
N ALA A 104 50.98 -12.53 -5.26
CA ALA A 104 50.68 -11.10 -5.18
C ALA A 104 51.02 -10.59 -3.78
N GLY A 105 51.70 -9.45 -3.71
CA GLY A 105 52.21 -8.84 -2.48
C GLY A 105 51.15 -8.21 -1.54
N GLY A 106 49.86 -8.20 -1.93
CA GLY A 106 48.75 -7.75 -1.09
C GLY A 106 48.25 -6.32 -1.34
N ASN A 107 48.74 -5.65 -2.38
CA ASN A 107 48.35 -4.27 -2.74
C ASN A 107 47.53 -4.19 -4.04
N GLN A 108 47.12 -5.34 -4.57
CA GLN A 108 46.26 -5.42 -5.74
C GLN A 108 44.84 -4.91 -5.46
N ASN A 109 44.23 -4.32 -6.48
CA ASN A 109 42.80 -4.09 -6.53
C ASN A 109 42.08 -5.38 -6.97
N ASN A 110 41.13 -5.82 -6.15
CA ASN A 110 40.22 -6.92 -6.42
C ASN A 110 38.90 -6.67 -5.69
N GLU A 111 38.20 -5.60 -6.07
CA GLU A 111 37.04 -5.11 -5.34
C GLU A 111 35.98 -4.50 -6.26
N VAL A 112 34.75 -4.44 -5.75
CA VAL A 112 33.65 -3.74 -6.41
C VAL A 112 33.80 -2.24 -6.19
N GLN A 113 33.74 -1.52 -7.30
CA GLN A 113 33.78 -0.07 -7.34
C GLN A 113 32.40 0.49 -7.64
N THR A 114 32.15 1.71 -7.17
CA THR A 114 30.92 2.46 -7.46
C THR A 114 31.32 3.80 -8.05
N THR A 115 30.86 4.09 -9.26
CA THR A 115 31.12 5.37 -9.92
C THR A 115 29.87 5.82 -10.67
N SER A 116 29.42 7.05 -10.43
CA SER A 116 28.39 7.64 -11.31
C SER A 116 28.91 7.72 -12.74
N GLN A 117 28.03 7.55 -13.73
CA GLN A 117 28.39 7.66 -15.14
C GLN A 117 29.12 8.99 -15.43
N GLY A 118 30.29 8.92 -16.07
CA GLY A 118 31.12 10.10 -16.39
C GLY A 118 31.98 10.66 -15.25
N GLN A 119 31.99 10.05 -14.06
CA GLN A 119 32.90 10.43 -12.97
C GLN A 119 34.26 9.73 -13.09
N THR A 120 35.34 10.41 -12.68
CA THR A 120 36.67 9.81 -12.59
C THR A 120 36.83 9.03 -11.29
N LEU A 121 37.16 7.74 -11.37
CA LEU A 121 37.46 6.91 -10.20
C LEU A 121 38.75 7.38 -9.53
N SER A 122 38.63 7.86 -8.29
CA SER A 122 39.76 8.28 -7.46
C SER A 122 39.94 7.30 -6.30
N LEU A 123 41.00 6.49 -6.33
CA LEU A 123 41.39 5.62 -5.22
C LEU A 123 42.71 6.14 -4.61
N GLY A 124 42.92 5.89 -3.32
CA GLY A 124 44.19 6.19 -2.66
C GLY A 124 45.33 5.34 -3.22
N SER A 125 46.57 5.78 -3.05
CA SER A 125 47.77 4.97 -3.41
C SER A 125 47.79 3.69 -2.58
N GLY A 126 47.88 2.53 -3.24
CA GLY A 126 47.91 1.20 -2.62
C GLY A 126 49.24 0.90 -1.93
N CYS A 127 50.36 1.34 -2.50
CA CYS A 127 51.69 1.32 -1.89
C CYS A 127 52.15 2.76 -1.69
N GLY A 128 52.70 3.08 -0.52
CA GLY A 128 53.13 4.44 -0.16
C GLY A 128 54.26 5.00 -1.04
N THR A 129 53.94 5.40 -2.27
CA THR A 129 54.83 6.19 -3.13
C THR A 129 55.04 7.55 -2.47
N SER A 130 56.21 7.72 -1.87
CA SER A 130 56.59 8.97 -1.20
C SER A 130 56.56 10.12 -2.21
N GLY A 131 55.67 11.10 -1.99
CA GLY A 131 55.70 12.39 -2.68
C GLY A 131 54.59 12.69 -3.69
N VAL A 132 53.71 11.74 -4.04
CA VAL A 132 52.48 12.08 -4.77
C VAL A 132 51.35 11.22 -4.24
N ALA A 133 50.43 11.81 -3.47
CA ALA A 133 49.05 11.36 -3.45
C ALA A 133 48.46 11.66 -4.84
N SER A 134 48.95 10.95 -5.87
CA SER A 134 48.43 11.13 -7.20
C SER A 134 47.07 10.46 -7.18
N LEU A 135 46.02 11.26 -7.08
CA LEU A 135 44.71 10.88 -7.61
C LEU A 135 45.00 10.28 -8.99
N ASP A 136 44.84 8.97 -9.15
CA ASP A 136 45.09 8.33 -10.43
C ASP A 136 43.92 8.66 -11.35
N VAL A 137 44.07 9.76 -12.10
CA VAL A 137 43.08 10.32 -13.01
C VAL A 137 43.23 9.62 -14.36
N SER A 138 42.60 8.46 -14.52
CA SER A 138 42.40 7.91 -15.87
C SER A 138 41.33 8.77 -16.56
N PRO A 139 41.58 9.28 -17.78
CA PRO A 139 40.57 10.00 -18.53
C PRO A 139 39.48 9.00 -18.89
N ASN A 140 38.42 9.05 -18.10
CA ASN A 140 37.23 8.27 -18.29
C ASN A 140 36.43 8.83 -19.47
N LEU A 141 36.99 8.77 -20.68
CA LEU A 141 36.46 9.48 -21.85
C LEU A 141 35.16 8.86 -22.37
N SER A 142 34.68 7.78 -21.72
CA SER A 142 33.39 7.14 -22.00
C SER A 142 32.74 6.34 -20.84
N GLY A 143 33.38 6.16 -19.67
CA GLY A 143 33.20 4.94 -18.86
C GLY A 143 32.73 5.08 -17.41
N GLY A 144 31.42 5.23 -17.21
CA GLY A 144 30.81 4.66 -16.01
C GLY A 144 31.00 3.13 -15.95
N SER A 145 30.21 2.46 -15.11
CA SER A 145 29.90 1.04 -15.32
C SER A 145 29.34 0.80 -16.74
N ALA A 146 29.32 -0.45 -17.19
CA ALA A 146 28.73 -0.80 -18.49
C ALA A 146 27.22 -0.54 -18.46
N THR A 147 26.56 -0.93 -17.36
CA THR A 147 25.21 -0.48 -16.96
C THR A 147 25.16 -0.20 -15.45
N GLY A 148 24.10 0.44 -14.95
CA GLY A 148 23.99 0.72 -13.50
C GLY A 148 25.05 1.71 -12.96
N GLN A 149 25.56 1.47 -11.75
CA GLN A 149 26.57 2.29 -11.04
C GLN A 149 27.78 1.50 -10.54
N ARG A 150 27.70 0.18 -10.48
CA ARG A 150 28.73 -0.70 -9.88
C ARG A 150 29.38 -1.56 -10.94
N TRP A 151 30.63 -1.93 -10.68
CA TRP A 151 31.47 -2.75 -11.56
C TRP A 151 32.64 -3.31 -10.74
N HIS A 152 33.31 -4.35 -11.22
CA HIS A 152 34.42 -4.99 -10.50
C HIS A 152 35.78 -4.58 -11.07
N LEU A 153 36.73 -4.24 -10.20
CA LEU A 153 38.10 -3.84 -10.56
C LEU A 153 39.09 -4.96 -10.27
N LEU A 154 39.94 -5.29 -11.23
CA LEU A 154 41.08 -6.22 -11.11
C LEU A 154 42.36 -5.54 -11.58
N GLY A 155 43.44 -5.60 -10.80
CA GLY A 155 44.75 -5.13 -11.27
C GLY A 155 45.56 -4.37 -10.22
N TYR A 156 46.51 -3.58 -10.70
CA TYR A 156 47.28 -2.62 -9.91
C TYR A 156 47.10 -1.22 -10.46
N ARG A 157 46.82 -0.26 -9.59
CA ARG A 157 46.67 1.16 -9.96
C ARG A 157 47.92 2.00 -9.71
N ASP A 158 48.96 1.37 -9.20
CA ASP A 158 50.25 1.94 -8.86
C ASP A 158 51.34 0.89 -9.03
N GLN A 159 52.59 1.29 -8.84
CA GLN A 159 53.78 0.45 -8.97
C GLN A 159 53.92 -0.46 -7.74
N CYS A 160 52.94 -1.34 -7.57
CA CYS A 160 52.74 -2.18 -6.39
C CYS A 160 53.08 -3.66 -6.62
N GLU A 161 53.53 -4.01 -7.82
CA GLU A 161 53.86 -5.39 -8.15
C GLU A 161 55.09 -5.83 -7.35
N ASP A 162 55.05 -7.01 -6.73
CA ASP A 162 56.12 -7.46 -5.84
C ASP A 162 57.41 -7.87 -6.59
N GLY A 163 57.35 -7.95 -7.92
CA GLY A 163 58.46 -8.27 -8.82
C GLY A 163 58.93 -9.73 -8.73
N SER A 164 58.17 -10.61 -8.09
CA SER A 164 58.56 -11.99 -7.79
C SER A 164 57.58 -13.02 -8.36
N GLY A 165 57.91 -13.55 -9.53
CA GLY A 165 56.99 -14.43 -10.26
C GLY A 165 55.83 -13.65 -10.89
N ASN A 166 55.07 -14.30 -11.77
CA ASN A 166 53.96 -13.60 -12.41
C ASN A 166 52.80 -13.52 -11.42
N GLU A 167 52.41 -12.31 -11.06
CA GLU A 167 51.30 -12.06 -10.16
C GLU A 167 49.98 -12.25 -10.89
N GLN A 168 48.98 -12.78 -10.19
CA GLN A 168 47.68 -13.10 -10.77
C GLN A 168 46.57 -12.63 -9.86
N ILE A 169 45.62 -11.88 -10.40
CA ILE A 169 44.46 -11.39 -9.66
C ILE A 169 43.22 -11.97 -10.32
N ARG A 170 42.33 -12.56 -9.52
CA ARG A 170 41.30 -13.47 -10.01
C ARG A 170 39.93 -13.10 -9.45
N LEU A 171 38.94 -13.20 -10.32
CA LEU A 171 37.53 -13.18 -10.00
C LEU A 171 36.88 -14.46 -10.54
N ASP A 172 36.26 -15.22 -9.65
CA ASP A 172 35.63 -16.51 -9.95
C ASP A 172 34.11 -16.47 -9.72
N ARG A 173 33.36 -17.09 -10.64
CA ARG A 173 31.93 -17.39 -10.47
C ARG A 173 31.65 -18.82 -10.89
N THR A 174 30.92 -19.52 -10.04
CA THR A 174 30.38 -20.84 -10.38
C THR A 174 28.94 -20.67 -10.87
N ILE A 175 28.66 -21.18 -12.06
CA ILE A 175 27.34 -21.14 -12.70
C ILE A 175 26.92 -22.53 -13.17
N THR A 176 25.62 -22.79 -13.15
CA THR A 176 25.04 -24.00 -13.76
C THR A 176 24.61 -23.68 -15.17
N VAL A 177 25.10 -24.44 -16.14
CA VAL A 177 24.77 -24.27 -17.56
C VAL A 177 23.56 -25.15 -17.89
N PRO A 178 22.49 -24.60 -18.49
CA PRO A 178 21.35 -25.39 -18.93
C PRO A 178 21.74 -26.51 -19.91
N ALA A 179 20.98 -27.60 -19.91
CA ALA A 179 21.21 -28.70 -20.84
C ALA A 179 20.73 -28.38 -22.27
N GLY A 180 21.31 -29.05 -23.26
CA GLY A 180 20.89 -28.94 -24.65
C GLY A 180 21.06 -27.55 -25.25
N GLY A 181 20.16 -27.17 -26.17
CA GLY A 181 20.21 -25.90 -26.90
C GLY A 181 19.97 -24.65 -26.03
N ALA A 182 19.54 -24.82 -24.78
CA ALA A 182 19.37 -23.71 -23.82
C ALA A 182 20.69 -23.26 -23.18
N ALA A 183 21.80 -23.97 -23.40
CA ALA A 183 23.10 -23.61 -22.86
C ALA A 183 23.52 -22.18 -23.22
N GLY A 184 23.25 -21.75 -24.47
CA GLY A 184 23.47 -20.37 -24.91
C GLY A 184 24.92 -19.90 -24.76
N VAL A 185 25.09 -18.64 -24.37
CA VAL A 185 26.40 -18.00 -24.18
C VAL A 185 26.52 -17.40 -22.79
N LEU A 186 27.75 -17.24 -22.30
CA LEU A 186 28.11 -16.33 -21.22
C LEU A 186 28.57 -15.02 -21.87
N GLU A 187 27.75 -13.99 -21.74
CA GLU A 187 28.06 -12.62 -22.13
C GLU A 187 28.61 -11.86 -20.93
N PHE A 188 29.61 -11.02 -21.16
CA PHE A 188 30.12 -10.07 -20.17
C PHE A 188 30.84 -8.90 -20.82
N TYR A 189 31.02 -7.84 -20.05
CA TYR A 189 31.71 -6.64 -20.46
C TYR A 189 33.02 -6.49 -19.70
N PHE A 190 34.07 -6.07 -20.42
CA PHE A 190 35.35 -5.73 -19.82
C PHE A 190 35.93 -4.45 -20.42
N GLN A 191 36.68 -3.70 -19.62
CA GLN A 191 37.39 -2.50 -20.07
C GLN A 191 38.84 -2.58 -19.65
N LEU A 192 39.74 -2.59 -20.63
CA LEU A 192 41.19 -2.58 -20.41
C LEU A 192 41.67 -1.13 -20.26
N GLN A 193 42.38 -0.83 -19.17
CA GLN A 193 43.03 0.46 -18.97
C GLN A 193 44.49 0.28 -18.54
N ALA A 194 45.36 1.13 -19.10
CA ALA A 194 46.73 1.35 -18.63
C ALA A 194 47.81 0.27 -18.88
N PHE A 195 47.50 -0.86 -19.51
CA PHE A 195 48.47 -1.95 -19.81
C PHE A 195 49.72 -1.50 -20.58
N ASP A 196 50.88 -2.06 -20.25
CA ASP A 196 52.16 -1.90 -20.96
C ASP A 196 52.30 -2.80 -22.21
N GLY A 197 51.45 -3.83 -22.33
CA GLY A 197 51.06 -4.47 -23.58
C GLY A 197 51.83 -5.72 -24.00
N ILE A 198 51.33 -6.36 -25.06
CA ILE A 198 51.80 -7.64 -25.58
C ILE A 198 52.50 -7.39 -26.92
N THR A 199 53.76 -7.81 -27.06
CA THR A 199 54.53 -7.81 -28.31
C THR A 199 54.79 -9.25 -28.78
N ASN A 200 55.44 -9.45 -29.93
CA ASN A 200 55.78 -10.81 -30.38
C ASN A 200 56.92 -11.44 -29.56
N ASN A 201 57.69 -10.61 -28.84
CA ASN A 201 58.94 -11.02 -28.18
C ASN A 201 58.94 -10.77 -26.66
N SER A 202 57.99 -9.99 -26.16
CA SER A 202 57.81 -9.64 -24.74
C SER A 202 56.33 -9.61 -24.41
N ASN A 203 55.97 -10.23 -23.29
CA ASN A 203 54.61 -10.24 -22.75
C ASN A 203 54.72 -9.71 -21.33
N PHE A 204 54.13 -8.56 -21.10
CA PHE A 204 54.16 -7.93 -19.80
C PHE A 204 52.82 -8.20 -19.10
N ASP A 205 51.84 -7.33 -19.30
CA ASP A 205 50.52 -7.51 -18.70
C ASP A 205 49.46 -7.98 -19.68
N TRP A 206 48.56 -8.85 -19.22
CA TRP A 206 47.37 -9.26 -19.97
C TRP A 206 46.24 -9.76 -19.07
N ILE A 207 45.05 -9.88 -19.65
CA ILE A 207 43.93 -10.61 -19.07
C ILE A 207 43.72 -11.93 -19.82
N GLU A 208 43.34 -12.96 -19.08
CA GLU A 208 42.84 -14.20 -19.63
C GLU A 208 41.54 -14.65 -18.94
N PHE A 209 40.72 -15.38 -19.67
CA PHE A 209 39.51 -16.01 -19.20
C PHE A 209 39.68 -17.53 -19.20
N ARG A 210 39.20 -18.16 -18.13
CA ARG A 210 39.33 -19.60 -17.91
C ARG A 210 37.98 -20.22 -17.54
N VAL A 211 37.79 -21.46 -17.95
CA VAL A 211 36.66 -22.30 -17.54
C VAL A 211 37.22 -23.57 -16.91
N ASN A 212 36.79 -23.88 -15.69
CA ASN A 212 37.27 -25.05 -14.92
C ASN A 212 38.81 -25.13 -14.85
N GLY A 213 39.47 -23.97 -14.77
CA GLY A 213 40.93 -23.84 -14.73
C GLY A 213 41.64 -23.85 -16.09
N ALA A 214 40.98 -24.28 -17.16
CA ALA A 214 41.54 -24.28 -18.52
C ALA A 214 41.38 -22.91 -19.19
N THR A 215 42.42 -22.44 -19.89
CA THR A 215 42.37 -21.19 -20.66
C THR A 215 41.45 -21.35 -21.86
N VAL A 216 40.51 -20.41 -22.01
CA VAL A 216 39.63 -20.33 -23.18
C VAL A 216 40.43 -19.83 -24.38
N ASN A 217 40.11 -20.30 -25.59
CA ASN A 217 40.63 -19.68 -26.80
C ASN A 217 39.99 -18.30 -26.99
N HIS A 218 40.73 -17.22 -26.75
CA HIS A 218 40.17 -15.87 -26.75
C HIS A 218 39.79 -15.36 -28.14
N ARG A 219 40.26 -16.03 -29.20
CA ARG A 219 39.79 -15.76 -30.57
C ARG A 219 38.38 -16.26 -30.82
N ASP A 220 37.86 -17.13 -29.96
CA ASP A 220 36.51 -17.69 -30.05
C ASP A 220 35.52 -16.93 -29.15
N LEU A 221 35.96 -15.88 -28.42
CA LEU A 221 35.14 -15.10 -27.48
C LEU A 221 34.27 -14.00 -28.12
N ASP A 222 34.08 -14.03 -29.44
CA ASP A 222 33.38 -13.01 -30.26
C ASP A 222 33.52 -11.56 -29.74
N ILE A 223 34.76 -11.14 -29.45
CA ILE A 223 35.02 -9.85 -28.82
C ILE A 223 34.77 -8.73 -29.84
N ASP A 224 33.93 -7.76 -29.50
CA ASP A 224 33.75 -6.55 -30.31
C ASP A 224 35.02 -5.69 -30.29
N ASN A 225 35.95 -5.99 -31.19
CA ASN A 225 37.22 -5.30 -31.27
C ASN A 225 37.21 -4.13 -32.28
N SER A 226 36.02 -3.63 -32.64
CA SER A 226 35.86 -2.52 -33.58
C SER A 226 36.23 -1.15 -32.99
N GLY A 227 36.30 -1.04 -31.66
CA GLY A 227 36.68 0.17 -30.95
C GLY A 227 38.12 0.64 -31.26
N SER A 228 38.33 1.96 -31.24
CA SER A 228 39.66 2.57 -31.40
C SER A 228 40.19 3.04 -30.04
N PRO A 229 41.35 2.54 -29.57
CA PRO A 229 42.18 1.51 -30.22
C PRO A 229 41.68 0.06 -30.16
N PRO A 230 42.11 -0.78 -31.11
CA PRO A 230 41.87 -2.21 -31.04
C PRO A 230 42.76 -2.85 -29.96
N LEU A 231 42.22 -3.88 -29.31
CA LEU A 231 42.94 -4.80 -28.45
C LEU A 231 43.73 -5.80 -29.29
N ARG A 232 44.81 -6.35 -28.72
CA ARG A 232 45.45 -7.56 -29.22
C ARG A 232 44.79 -8.78 -28.60
N ILE A 233 44.31 -9.68 -29.46
CA ILE A 233 43.63 -10.91 -29.07
C ILE A 233 44.45 -12.09 -29.60
N ASP A 234 45.20 -12.73 -28.71
CA ASP A 234 45.90 -13.99 -28.97
C ASP A 234 44.99 -15.17 -28.56
N THR A 235 45.42 -16.42 -28.73
CA THR A 235 44.59 -17.57 -28.33
C THR A 235 44.45 -17.69 -26.81
N ASP A 236 45.46 -17.29 -26.05
CA ASP A 236 45.56 -17.52 -24.61
C ASP A 236 45.44 -16.26 -23.75
N ARG A 237 45.24 -15.09 -24.37
CA ARG A 237 45.26 -13.80 -23.67
C ARG A 237 44.74 -12.63 -24.51
N ILE A 238 44.38 -11.56 -23.81
CA ILE A 238 43.99 -10.27 -24.37
C ILE A 238 44.83 -9.18 -23.70
N GLY A 239 45.29 -8.21 -24.48
CA GLY A 239 46.00 -7.06 -23.94
C GLY A 239 46.17 -5.93 -24.94
N ARG A 240 47.01 -4.97 -24.57
CA ARG A 240 47.37 -3.86 -25.46
C ARG A 240 48.29 -4.33 -26.60
N PRO A 241 48.09 -3.88 -27.85
CA PRO A 241 49.05 -4.13 -28.91
C PRO A 241 50.30 -3.25 -28.74
N GLY A 242 51.46 -3.88 -28.52
CA GLY A 242 52.75 -3.19 -28.44
C GLY A 242 53.02 -2.47 -27.11
N TYR A 243 54.27 -2.04 -26.93
CA TYR A 243 54.70 -1.35 -25.71
C TYR A 243 54.54 0.17 -25.80
N ALA A 244 53.97 0.81 -24.78
CA ALA A 244 54.08 2.26 -24.63
C ALA A 244 53.81 2.76 -23.21
N GLY A 245 54.61 3.74 -22.76
CA GLY A 245 54.55 4.29 -21.40
C GLY A 245 53.42 5.30 -21.14
N SER A 246 52.48 5.49 -22.07
CA SER A 246 51.28 6.32 -21.85
C SER A 246 50.08 5.46 -21.46
N LEU A 247 49.33 5.93 -20.46
CA LEU A 247 48.04 5.36 -20.07
C LEU A 247 47.07 5.47 -21.26
N ARG A 248 46.39 4.37 -21.57
CA ARG A 248 45.40 4.33 -22.63
C ARG A 248 44.17 3.58 -22.16
N ASP A 249 43.02 4.12 -22.49
CA ASP A 249 41.72 3.49 -22.30
C ASP A 249 41.29 2.86 -23.62
N TYR A 250 40.92 1.58 -23.57
CA TYR A 250 40.40 0.86 -24.72
C TYR A 250 38.88 0.96 -24.82
N GLY A 251 38.17 1.43 -23.80
CA GLY A 251 36.72 1.44 -23.72
C GLY A 251 36.14 0.06 -23.40
N TRP A 252 34.85 0.01 -23.07
CA TRP A 252 34.14 -1.25 -22.82
C TRP A 252 34.13 -2.13 -24.08
N ARG A 253 34.23 -3.44 -23.85
CA ARG A 253 34.21 -4.51 -24.86
C ARG A 253 33.24 -5.58 -24.40
N ARG A 254 32.34 -5.98 -25.28
CA ARG A 254 31.48 -7.15 -25.10
C ARG A 254 32.28 -8.39 -25.52
N ALA A 255 32.17 -9.46 -24.73
CA ALA A 255 32.70 -10.78 -25.06
C ALA A 255 31.61 -11.83 -24.84
N GLU A 256 31.59 -12.85 -25.68
CA GLU A 256 30.67 -13.98 -25.60
C GLU A 256 31.43 -15.30 -25.58
N LEU A 257 31.22 -16.11 -24.55
CA LEU A 257 31.72 -17.47 -24.48
C LEU A 257 30.58 -18.45 -24.81
N ASP A 258 30.78 -19.28 -25.85
CA ASP A 258 29.86 -20.39 -26.14
C ASP A 258 29.83 -21.40 -24.98
N LEU A 259 28.64 -21.60 -24.40
CA LEU A 259 28.43 -22.53 -23.29
C LEU A 259 27.96 -23.91 -23.75
N SER A 260 27.69 -24.11 -25.04
CA SER A 260 27.27 -25.40 -25.60
C SER A 260 28.17 -26.59 -25.21
N PRO A 261 29.52 -26.44 -25.13
CA PRO A 261 30.41 -27.52 -24.68
C PRO A 261 30.21 -27.94 -23.22
N TYR A 262 29.56 -27.09 -22.42
CA TYR A 262 29.35 -27.26 -20.99
C TYR A 262 27.89 -27.54 -20.63
N ALA A 263 27.02 -27.76 -21.62
CA ALA A 263 25.59 -27.92 -21.44
C ALA A 263 25.25 -29.01 -20.40
N GLY A 264 24.41 -28.65 -19.42
CA GLY A 264 23.97 -29.55 -18.35
C GLY A 264 25.01 -29.79 -17.25
N THR A 265 26.07 -28.99 -17.20
CA THR A 265 27.12 -29.08 -16.18
C THR A 265 27.25 -27.79 -15.38
N THR A 266 27.86 -27.88 -14.21
CA THR A 266 28.29 -26.71 -13.43
C THR A 266 29.74 -26.38 -13.79
N ILE A 267 30.00 -25.12 -14.11
CA ILE A 267 31.34 -24.62 -14.44
C ILE A 267 31.76 -23.49 -13.52
N THR A 268 33.07 -23.33 -13.35
CA THR A 268 33.66 -22.13 -12.76
C THR A 268 34.28 -21.29 -13.88
N PHE A 269 33.69 -20.13 -14.13
CA PHE A 269 34.28 -19.08 -14.94
C PHE A 269 35.25 -18.26 -14.08
N ARG A 270 36.43 -17.96 -14.65
CA ARG A 270 37.44 -17.10 -14.02
C ARG A 270 37.89 -16.03 -14.98
N ALA A 271 37.83 -14.78 -14.55
CA ALA A 271 38.63 -13.69 -15.10
C ALA A 271 39.94 -13.57 -14.31
N GLN A 272 41.07 -13.54 -15.01
CA GLN A 272 42.39 -13.49 -14.39
C GLN A 272 43.28 -12.48 -15.10
N THR A 273 43.75 -11.46 -14.38
CA THR A 273 44.88 -10.67 -14.86
C THR A 273 46.17 -11.40 -14.55
N ARG A 274 47.18 -11.20 -15.41
CA ARG A 274 48.53 -11.66 -15.19
C ARG A 274 49.48 -10.49 -15.40
N HIS A 275 50.33 -10.28 -14.40
CA HIS A 275 51.30 -9.20 -14.32
C HIS A 275 52.72 -9.76 -14.38
N SER A 276 53.60 -9.09 -15.11
CA SER A 276 54.95 -9.60 -15.35
C SER A 276 55.88 -9.35 -14.18
N ALA A 277 56.52 -10.42 -13.70
CA ALA A 277 57.57 -10.36 -12.66
C ALA A 277 58.72 -9.38 -12.98
N SER A 278 58.92 -9.05 -14.26
CA SER A 278 60.04 -8.25 -14.72
C SER A 278 59.75 -6.75 -14.83
N ASP A 279 58.52 -6.31 -14.56
CA ASP A 279 58.13 -4.91 -14.74
C ASP A 279 57.18 -4.43 -13.62
N ASN A 280 57.71 -3.68 -12.66
CA ASN A 280 56.90 -3.01 -11.63
C ASN A 280 56.80 -1.49 -11.90
N SER A 281 56.66 -1.09 -13.17
CA SER A 281 56.76 0.33 -13.56
C SER A 281 55.44 0.92 -14.03
N TYR A 282 54.50 0.10 -14.49
CA TYR A 282 53.27 0.54 -15.13
C TYR A 282 52.03 0.11 -14.33
N ARG A 283 50.97 0.91 -14.47
CA ARG A 283 49.69 0.64 -13.81
C ARG A 283 48.85 -0.17 -14.76
N THR A 284 48.17 -1.20 -14.30
CA THR A 284 47.45 -2.13 -15.16
C THR A 284 46.19 -2.59 -14.47
N TRP A 285 45.03 -2.27 -15.04
CA TRP A 285 43.77 -2.72 -14.45
C TRP A 285 42.67 -2.95 -15.47
N VAL A 286 41.75 -3.83 -15.09
CA VAL A 286 40.61 -4.27 -15.87
C VAL A 286 39.35 -4.02 -15.08
N LYS A 287 38.36 -3.41 -15.73
CA LYS A 287 37.01 -3.36 -15.22
C LYS A 287 36.21 -4.52 -15.80
N LEU A 288 35.33 -5.10 -15.00
CA LEU A 288 34.41 -6.16 -15.40
C LEU A 288 33.00 -5.79 -14.98
N ASP A 289 32.02 -6.10 -15.83
CA ASP A 289 30.61 -5.80 -15.58
C ASP A 289 29.66 -6.67 -16.43
N ASP A 290 28.38 -6.62 -16.09
CA ASP A 290 27.27 -7.18 -16.88
C ASP A 290 27.40 -8.65 -17.29
N PHE A 291 27.77 -9.50 -16.34
CA PHE A 291 27.78 -10.94 -16.57
C PHE A 291 26.37 -11.50 -16.69
N THR A 292 26.07 -12.12 -17.83
CA THR A 292 24.79 -12.77 -18.12
C THR A 292 25.06 -14.12 -18.79
N TRP A 293 24.44 -15.20 -18.32
CA TRP A 293 24.59 -16.52 -18.93
C TRP A 293 23.24 -17.09 -19.36
N SER A 294 23.25 -17.74 -20.53
CA SER A 294 22.10 -18.49 -21.05
C SER A 294 20.81 -17.66 -21.12
N LEU A 295 20.93 -16.37 -21.45
CA LEU A 295 19.83 -15.40 -21.41
C LEU A 295 18.63 -15.87 -22.23
N GLN A 296 17.47 -15.93 -21.58
CA GLN A 296 16.18 -16.12 -22.21
C GLN A 296 15.38 -14.82 -22.12
N THR A 297 14.66 -14.46 -23.19
CA THR A 297 13.75 -13.32 -23.17
C THR A 297 12.35 -13.83 -22.84
N ALA A 298 11.78 -13.37 -21.73
CA ALA A 298 10.39 -13.62 -21.37
C ALA A 298 9.49 -12.48 -21.89
N THR A 299 8.26 -12.82 -22.26
CA THR A 299 7.19 -11.84 -22.50
C THR A 299 6.37 -11.64 -21.23
N LEU A 300 6.01 -10.41 -20.92
CA LEU A 300 5.03 -10.12 -19.88
C LEU A 300 3.63 -10.53 -20.36
N GLY A 301 2.89 -11.23 -19.50
CA GLY A 301 1.45 -11.38 -19.66
C GLY A 301 0.71 -10.08 -19.36
N THR A 302 -0.62 -10.13 -19.45
CA THR A 302 -1.47 -9.06 -18.93
C THR A 302 -1.25 -8.97 -17.41
N ALA A 303 -1.11 -7.75 -16.88
CA ALA A 303 -1.07 -7.58 -15.44
C ALA A 303 -2.44 -7.96 -14.86
N GLU A 304 -2.46 -8.88 -13.92
CA GLU A 304 -3.63 -9.25 -13.13
C GLU A 304 -3.52 -8.46 -11.81
N ALA A 305 -4.53 -7.65 -11.50
CA ALA A 305 -4.60 -7.02 -10.20
C ALA A 305 -4.93 -8.10 -9.16
N PHE A 306 -4.22 -8.10 -8.03
CA PHE A 306 -4.49 -8.99 -6.91
C PHE A 306 -5.37 -8.24 -5.91
N GLY A 307 -6.64 -8.60 -5.79
CA GLY A 307 -7.51 -7.97 -4.80
C GLY A 307 -8.97 -8.42 -4.85
N VAL A 308 -9.63 -8.24 -3.71
CA VAL A 308 -11.07 -8.09 -3.63
C VAL A 308 -11.35 -6.60 -3.43
N ASN A 309 -12.38 -6.06 -4.06
CA ASN A 309 -12.79 -4.68 -3.93
C ASN A 309 -14.29 -4.64 -3.68
N VAL A 310 -14.67 -4.36 -2.44
CA VAL A 310 -16.06 -4.22 -2.01
C VAL A 310 -16.54 -2.85 -2.45
N PHE A 311 -17.65 -2.81 -3.18
CA PHE A 311 -18.27 -1.56 -3.61
C PHE A 311 -19.73 -1.44 -3.19
N LEU A 312 -20.31 -2.49 -2.58
CA LEU A 312 -21.52 -2.41 -1.76
C LEU A 312 -21.33 -3.25 -0.47
N PRO A 313 -21.63 -2.69 0.71
CA PRO A 313 -21.87 -1.27 0.94
C PRO A 313 -20.66 -0.41 0.56
N ASN A 314 -20.91 0.85 0.21
CA ASN A 314 -19.91 1.81 -0.24
C ASN A 314 -19.68 2.89 0.81
N ASP A 315 -18.43 3.15 1.16
CA ASP A 315 -17.97 4.40 1.78
C ASP A 315 -16.61 4.78 1.17
N THR A 316 -16.66 5.53 0.07
CA THR A 316 -15.45 5.96 -0.64
C THR A 316 -15.31 7.47 -0.59
N ALA A 317 -14.10 7.99 -0.79
CA ALA A 317 -13.87 9.44 -0.87
C ALA A 317 -14.70 10.15 -1.97
N THR A 318 -15.31 9.41 -2.89
CA THR A 318 -16.11 9.93 -4.01
C THR A 318 -17.61 9.58 -3.96
N ALA A 319 -18.06 8.74 -3.02
CA ALA A 319 -19.46 8.35 -2.88
C ALA A 319 -19.89 8.45 -1.40
N ALA A 320 -21.15 8.80 -1.15
CA ALA A 320 -21.66 8.85 0.22
C ALA A 320 -21.67 7.44 0.84
N GLU A 321 -21.45 7.39 2.14
CA GLU A 321 -21.60 6.19 2.97
C GLU A 321 -22.99 5.56 2.73
N SER A 322 -23.03 4.24 2.51
CA SER A 322 -24.28 3.53 2.32
C SER A 322 -25.11 3.56 3.60
N GLU A 323 -26.39 3.90 3.46
CA GLU A 323 -27.31 4.03 4.60
C GLU A 323 -28.28 2.86 4.63
N TYR A 324 -28.42 2.24 5.80
CA TYR A 324 -29.40 1.22 6.11
C TYR A 324 -30.27 1.65 7.29
N VAL A 325 -31.46 1.05 7.43
CA VAL A 325 -32.36 1.24 8.57
C VAL A 325 -32.75 -0.10 9.19
N LEU A 326 -33.46 -0.08 10.32
CA LEU A 326 -33.94 -1.34 10.91
C LEU A 326 -34.87 -2.08 9.95
N ASN A 327 -34.72 -3.40 9.91
CA ASN A 327 -35.37 -4.36 9.03
C ASN A 327 -34.91 -4.34 7.57
N ASP A 328 -33.94 -3.50 7.22
CA ASP A 328 -33.24 -3.67 5.95
C ASP A 328 -32.39 -4.95 5.95
N VAL A 329 -32.11 -5.42 4.74
CA VAL A 329 -31.21 -6.54 4.45
C VAL A 329 -29.93 -5.96 3.84
N LEU A 330 -28.78 -6.33 4.39
CA LEU A 330 -27.48 -5.83 3.95
C LEU A 330 -27.10 -6.43 2.60
N ALA A 331 -27.00 -5.58 1.58
CA ALA A 331 -26.44 -6.00 0.29
C ALA A 331 -24.92 -5.90 0.31
N ILE A 332 -24.25 -7.02 -0.02
CA ILE A 332 -22.80 -7.12 -0.12
C ILE A 332 -22.45 -7.42 -1.57
N THR A 333 -21.52 -6.65 -2.15
CA THR A 333 -21.02 -6.87 -3.51
C THR A 333 -19.56 -6.49 -3.62
N ALA A 334 -18.76 -7.39 -4.20
CA ALA A 334 -17.34 -7.19 -4.39
C ALA A 334 -16.87 -7.69 -5.77
N GLN A 335 -15.95 -6.94 -6.38
CA GLN A 335 -15.21 -7.41 -7.55
C GLN A 335 -14.01 -8.23 -7.04
N VAL A 336 -13.80 -9.42 -7.61
CA VAL A 336 -12.66 -10.28 -7.28
C VAL A 336 -11.82 -10.50 -8.53
N ASP A 337 -10.60 -10.00 -8.56
CA ASP A 337 -9.81 -10.01 -9.81
C ASP A 337 -9.08 -11.34 -10.08
N VAL A 338 -9.17 -12.31 -9.16
CA VAL A 338 -8.50 -13.63 -9.22
C VAL A 338 -9.48 -14.80 -9.22
N ASP A 339 -9.03 -15.96 -9.73
CA ASP A 339 -9.81 -17.20 -9.66
C ASP A 339 -9.80 -17.73 -8.21
N VAL A 340 -10.98 -17.74 -7.59
CA VAL A 340 -11.19 -18.12 -6.18
C VAL A 340 -12.01 -19.40 -6.05
N SER A 341 -11.87 -20.09 -4.92
CA SER A 341 -12.71 -21.26 -4.59
C SER A 341 -14.02 -20.86 -3.90
N ALA A 342 -13.99 -19.77 -3.13
CA ALA A 342 -15.13 -19.21 -2.44
C ALA A 342 -14.85 -17.75 -2.03
N VAL A 343 -15.92 -16.98 -1.87
CA VAL A 343 -15.89 -15.63 -1.33
C VAL A 343 -16.87 -15.56 -0.15
N ARG A 344 -16.39 -15.03 0.98
CA ARG A 344 -17.18 -14.94 2.20
C ARG A 344 -17.10 -13.56 2.82
N SER A 345 -18.03 -13.24 3.70
CA SER A 345 -18.05 -11.97 4.40
C SER A 345 -18.43 -12.08 5.87
N ASP A 346 -17.85 -11.21 6.68
CA ASP A 346 -18.20 -10.97 8.07
C ASP A 346 -18.72 -9.53 8.25
N VAL A 347 -19.63 -9.34 9.21
CA VAL A 347 -20.25 -8.06 9.53
C VAL A 347 -19.98 -7.71 10.99
N TYR A 348 -19.50 -6.50 11.21
CA TYR A 348 -19.21 -5.93 12.52
C TYR A 348 -20.11 -4.71 12.76
N ASP A 349 -20.61 -4.59 13.99
CA ASP A 349 -21.33 -3.38 14.41
C ASP A 349 -20.39 -2.18 14.63
N ALA A 350 -20.97 -1.01 14.88
CA ALA A 350 -20.19 0.22 15.14
C ALA A 350 -19.31 0.17 16.39
N ALA A 351 -19.42 -0.86 17.23
CA ALA A 351 -18.55 -1.12 18.37
C ALA A 351 -17.47 -2.18 18.06
N ASP A 352 -17.27 -2.53 16.78
CA ASP A 352 -16.35 -3.56 16.28
C ASP A 352 -16.69 -4.97 16.81
N THR A 353 -17.96 -5.21 17.15
CA THR A 353 -18.43 -6.54 17.57
C THR A 353 -18.91 -7.31 16.34
N LEU A 354 -18.41 -8.53 16.16
CA LEU A 354 -18.86 -9.44 15.11
C LEU A 354 -20.33 -9.85 15.33
N VAL A 355 -21.21 -9.48 14.41
CA VAL A 355 -22.66 -9.75 14.47
C VAL A 355 -23.15 -10.77 13.45
N ALA A 356 -22.40 -10.97 12.36
CA ALA A 356 -22.60 -12.06 11.41
C ALA A 356 -21.26 -12.49 10.83
N SER A 357 -21.13 -13.78 10.50
CA SER A 357 -19.89 -14.32 9.93
C SER A 357 -20.16 -15.36 8.87
N ALA A 358 -19.16 -15.56 8.00
CA ALA A 358 -19.17 -16.53 6.92
C ALA A 358 -20.40 -16.44 6.00
N ILE A 359 -20.89 -15.23 5.74
CA ILE A 359 -21.90 -14.96 4.72
C ILE A 359 -21.30 -15.32 3.36
N GLU A 360 -21.94 -16.21 2.60
CA GLU A 360 -21.46 -16.62 1.29
C GLU A 360 -21.87 -15.59 0.23
N LEU A 361 -20.93 -15.25 -0.67
CA LEU A 361 -21.18 -14.43 -1.85
C LEU A 361 -21.16 -15.32 -3.11
N PHE A 362 -21.84 -14.88 -4.16
CA PHE A 362 -22.07 -15.66 -5.38
C PHE A 362 -21.79 -14.84 -6.65
N ASP A 363 -21.16 -15.48 -7.63
CA ASP A 363 -20.92 -15.00 -9.01
C ASP A 363 -21.70 -15.93 -9.98
N ASP A 364 -23.03 -15.90 -9.87
CA ASP A 364 -23.92 -16.91 -10.46
C ASP A 364 -25.11 -16.33 -11.24
N GLY A 365 -25.16 -15.01 -11.43
CA GLY A 365 -26.28 -14.32 -12.08
C GLY A 365 -27.55 -14.28 -11.23
N THR A 366 -27.44 -14.55 -9.93
CA THR A 366 -28.49 -14.40 -8.90
C THR A 366 -27.91 -13.68 -7.67
N HIS A 367 -28.61 -13.64 -6.52
CA HIS A 367 -28.11 -12.98 -5.29
C HIS A 367 -27.75 -11.48 -5.41
N GLY A 368 -28.24 -10.79 -6.44
CA GLY A 368 -27.91 -9.39 -6.75
C GLY A 368 -26.89 -9.24 -7.89
N ASP A 369 -26.28 -10.34 -8.35
CA ASP A 369 -25.42 -10.39 -9.53
C ASP A 369 -26.27 -10.56 -10.80
N LEU A 370 -26.01 -9.75 -11.81
CA LEU A 370 -26.74 -9.75 -13.08
C LEU A 370 -26.07 -10.64 -14.15
N VAL A 371 -24.79 -10.97 -14.00
CA VAL A 371 -23.99 -11.65 -15.02
C VAL A 371 -23.07 -12.68 -14.37
N ALA A 372 -23.49 -13.94 -14.40
CA ALA A 372 -22.68 -15.06 -13.91
C ALA A 372 -21.29 -15.14 -14.57
N GLY A 373 -20.26 -15.35 -13.74
CA GLY A 373 -18.88 -15.58 -14.14
C GLY A 373 -18.12 -14.33 -14.57
N ASP A 374 -18.62 -13.13 -14.24
CA ASP A 374 -17.95 -11.86 -14.54
C ASP A 374 -17.03 -11.40 -13.40
N ARG A 375 -16.91 -12.22 -12.35
CA ARG A 375 -16.12 -12.01 -11.14
C ARG A 375 -16.67 -10.92 -10.21
N VAL A 376 -17.94 -10.59 -10.34
CA VAL A 376 -18.70 -9.84 -9.34
C VAL A 376 -19.38 -10.84 -8.41
N TRP A 377 -18.97 -10.84 -7.15
CA TRP A 377 -19.51 -11.72 -6.12
C TRP A 377 -20.48 -10.93 -5.24
N SER A 378 -21.72 -11.42 -5.10
CA SER A 378 -22.78 -10.69 -4.40
C SER A 378 -23.64 -11.56 -3.48
N ASN A 379 -24.24 -10.91 -2.47
CA ASN A 379 -25.39 -11.42 -1.73
C ASN A 379 -26.23 -10.25 -1.21
N ASP A 380 -27.41 -10.07 -1.81
CA ASP A 380 -28.42 -9.07 -1.44
C ASP A 380 -29.59 -9.64 -0.62
N GLY A 381 -29.54 -10.92 -0.27
CA GLY A 381 -30.61 -11.63 0.43
C GLY A 381 -31.86 -11.92 -0.40
N SER A 382 -31.82 -11.73 -1.73
CA SER A 382 -32.93 -12.05 -2.63
C SER A 382 -33.26 -13.54 -2.69
N VAL A 383 -32.31 -14.42 -2.33
CA VAL A 383 -32.48 -15.87 -2.26
C VAL A 383 -32.59 -16.31 -0.79
N PRO A 384 -33.79 -16.71 -0.30
CA PRO A 384 -33.99 -16.98 1.13
C PRO A 384 -33.21 -18.17 1.70
N ALA A 385 -32.71 -19.06 0.84
CA ALA A 385 -31.90 -20.21 1.28
C ALA A 385 -30.47 -19.80 1.66
N ASP A 386 -30.00 -18.66 1.14
CA ASP A 386 -28.63 -18.17 1.22
C ASP A 386 -28.62 -16.75 1.82
N PRO A 387 -29.05 -16.60 3.09
CA PRO A 387 -29.30 -15.29 3.67
C PRO A 387 -28.02 -14.49 3.93
N THR A 388 -28.13 -13.17 3.78
CA THR A 388 -27.19 -12.17 4.29
C THR A 388 -27.68 -11.59 5.63
N TYR A 389 -27.00 -10.59 6.18
CA TYR A 389 -27.35 -9.95 7.45
C TYR A 389 -28.62 -9.09 7.33
N SER A 390 -29.49 -9.15 8.35
CA SER A 390 -30.68 -8.29 8.47
C SER A 390 -30.61 -7.45 9.74
N PHE A 391 -30.83 -6.15 9.60
CA PHE A 391 -30.72 -5.18 10.71
C PHE A 391 -31.92 -5.25 11.64
N THR A 392 -31.99 -6.27 12.50
CA THR A 392 -33.09 -6.39 13.48
C THR A 392 -32.86 -5.58 14.75
N THR A 393 -31.59 -5.33 15.09
CA THR A 393 -31.14 -4.52 16.23
C THR A 393 -29.73 -4.00 15.97
N GLY A 394 -29.31 -2.93 16.64
CA GLY A 394 -27.90 -2.51 16.66
C GLY A 394 -27.72 -1.04 17.06
N PRO A 395 -26.47 -0.61 17.30
CA PRO A 395 -26.16 0.80 17.50
C PRO A 395 -26.40 1.61 16.22
N PHE A 396 -27.13 2.71 16.34
CA PHE A 396 -27.27 3.69 15.26
C PHE A 396 -26.03 4.57 15.14
N GLY A 397 -25.66 4.92 13.92
CA GLY A 397 -24.46 5.68 13.60
C GLY A 397 -23.57 4.99 12.57
N SER A 398 -22.54 5.72 12.12
CA SER A 398 -21.54 5.21 11.19
C SER A 398 -20.56 4.27 11.89
N GLY A 399 -19.74 3.58 11.11
CA GLY A 399 -18.69 2.69 11.64
C GLY A 399 -19.05 1.22 11.68
N TRP A 400 -20.23 0.83 11.18
CA TRP A 400 -20.48 -0.57 10.86
C TRP A 400 -19.52 -1.01 9.75
N ARG A 401 -19.04 -2.24 9.77
CA ARG A 401 -18.05 -2.73 8.80
C ARG A 401 -18.48 -4.05 8.19
N VAL A 402 -18.32 -4.15 6.87
CA VAL A 402 -18.28 -5.41 6.14
C VAL A 402 -16.82 -5.73 5.84
N SER A 403 -16.39 -6.94 6.14
CA SER A 403 -15.10 -7.48 5.71
C SER A 403 -15.36 -8.60 4.72
N VAL A 404 -14.85 -8.49 3.50
CA VAL A 404 -14.98 -9.55 2.47
C VAL A 404 -13.64 -10.26 2.30
N TYR A 405 -13.72 -11.58 2.24
CA TYR A 405 -12.60 -12.48 2.16
C TYR A 405 -12.73 -13.32 0.89
N ALA A 406 -11.78 -13.17 -0.03
CA ALA A 406 -11.72 -13.97 -1.25
C ALA A 406 -10.58 -15.00 -1.12
N LEU A 407 -10.94 -16.29 -1.07
CA LEU A 407 -9.99 -17.39 -0.95
C LEU A 407 -9.28 -17.59 -2.29
N ASP A 408 -8.00 -17.22 -2.37
CA ASP A 408 -7.22 -17.62 -3.53
C ASP A 408 -7.21 -19.17 -3.63
N ASN A 409 -7.19 -19.70 -4.85
CA ASN A 409 -7.19 -21.15 -5.10
C ASN A 409 -5.87 -21.83 -4.71
N SER A 410 -5.02 -21.20 -3.89
CA SER A 410 -3.77 -21.82 -3.44
C SER A 410 -4.04 -22.96 -2.46
N VAL A 411 -3.42 -24.10 -2.72
CA VAL A 411 -3.50 -25.28 -1.84
C VAL A 411 -2.29 -25.30 -0.93
N SER A 412 -2.52 -25.36 0.40
CA SER A 412 -1.43 -25.61 1.34
C SER A 412 -0.85 -27.01 1.09
N ALA A 413 0.45 -27.10 0.85
CA ALA A 413 1.13 -28.38 0.64
C ALA A 413 1.07 -29.32 1.86
N GLY A 414 0.54 -28.85 3.00
CA GLY A 414 0.41 -29.56 4.27
C GLY A 414 -0.99 -30.11 4.60
N GLY A 415 -2.03 -29.81 3.81
CA GLY A 415 -3.38 -30.39 3.98
C GLY A 415 -4.14 -29.96 5.24
N THR A 416 -3.88 -28.77 5.79
CA THR A 416 -4.60 -28.21 6.95
C THR A 416 -5.64 -27.15 6.56
N LEU A 417 -6.63 -26.93 7.45
CA LEU A 417 -7.77 -26.01 7.30
C LEU A 417 -7.37 -24.52 7.33
N ASP A 418 -8.21 -23.68 6.72
CA ASP A 418 -7.98 -22.26 6.36
C ASP A 418 -7.73 -21.29 7.54
N GLY A 419 -6.88 -20.27 7.30
CA GLY A 419 -6.88 -18.97 7.99
C GLY A 419 -6.52 -18.90 9.49
N LEU A 420 -5.25 -19.07 9.89
CA LEU A 420 -4.83 -18.78 11.28
C LEU A 420 -3.79 -17.65 11.41
N LEU A 421 -4.18 -16.57 12.10
CA LEU A 421 -3.33 -15.49 12.61
C LEU A 421 -2.55 -15.94 13.86
N MET A 422 -1.27 -15.54 13.97
CA MET A 422 -0.41 -15.86 15.12
C MET A 422 -0.77 -15.01 16.37
N ILE A 423 -1.03 -15.65 17.52
CA ILE A 423 -1.29 -15.00 18.82
C ILE A 423 0.05 -14.76 19.56
N PRO A 424 0.39 -13.52 19.98
CA PRO A 424 1.58 -13.27 20.77
C PRO A 424 1.58 -14.04 22.10
N GLY A 425 2.58 -14.93 22.30
CA GLY A 425 2.82 -15.64 23.57
C GLY A 425 2.68 -17.17 23.53
N ALA A 426 2.29 -17.78 22.40
CA ALA A 426 2.29 -19.23 22.24
C ALA A 426 3.67 -19.77 21.79
N ALA A 427 3.97 -21.05 22.09
CA ALA A 427 5.26 -21.66 21.74
C ALA A 427 5.44 -21.83 20.22
N ASN A 428 6.56 -21.34 19.69
CA ASN A 428 6.95 -21.46 18.29
C ASN A 428 7.30 -22.91 17.93
N THR A 429 6.40 -23.60 17.24
CA THR A 429 6.79 -24.69 16.34
C THR A 429 6.77 -24.16 14.90
N PRO A 430 7.67 -24.59 14.00
CA PRO A 430 7.77 -24.01 12.66
C PRO A 430 6.45 -24.22 11.91
N GLN A 431 5.73 -23.13 11.65
CA GLN A 431 4.54 -23.12 10.82
C GLN A 431 4.85 -22.19 9.65
N ASN A 432 5.21 -22.80 8.53
CA ASN A 432 5.43 -22.15 7.24
C ASN A 432 4.25 -22.57 6.38
N GLN A 433 3.13 -21.82 6.34
CA GLN A 433 1.97 -22.09 5.46
C GLN A 433 0.80 -21.10 5.74
N THR A 434 0.41 -20.28 4.76
CA THR A 434 -0.87 -19.53 4.76
C THR A 434 -1.48 -19.50 3.35
N ASN A 435 -2.76 -19.84 3.24
CA ASN A 435 -3.68 -19.52 2.15
C ASN A 435 -3.97 -18.00 2.26
N PHE A 436 -3.74 -17.20 1.22
CA PHE A 436 -3.95 -15.75 1.32
C PHE A 436 -5.41 -15.44 1.03
N TYR A 437 -6.14 -15.00 2.06
CA TYR A 437 -7.36 -14.26 1.83
C TYR A 437 -6.98 -12.88 1.26
N ASN A 438 -7.50 -12.54 0.09
CA ASN A 438 -7.61 -11.13 -0.28
C ASN A 438 -8.74 -10.55 0.57
N VAL A 439 -8.46 -9.45 1.26
CA VAL A 439 -9.42 -8.81 2.19
C VAL A 439 -9.61 -7.36 1.78
N ASP A 440 -10.87 -6.95 1.75
CA ASP A 440 -11.25 -5.56 1.69
C ASP A 440 -12.39 -5.28 2.66
N ASP A 441 -12.37 -4.08 3.22
CA ASP A 441 -13.27 -3.62 4.27
C ASP A 441 -14.05 -2.41 3.76
N GLN A 442 -15.36 -2.38 4.00
CA GLN A 442 -16.18 -1.20 3.75
C GLN A 442 -17.00 -0.83 4.97
N VAL A 443 -17.09 0.47 5.21
CA VAL A 443 -17.85 1.04 6.32
C VAL A 443 -19.23 1.49 5.82
N PHE A 444 -20.22 1.47 6.70
CA PHE A 444 -21.56 1.95 6.40
C PHE A 444 -22.31 2.47 7.64
N LEU A 445 -23.43 3.14 7.37
CA LEU A 445 -24.26 3.82 8.37
C LEU A 445 -25.56 3.03 8.61
N LEU A 446 -25.87 2.75 9.87
CA LEU A 446 -27.21 2.35 10.30
C LEU A 446 -27.94 3.56 10.90
N ARG A 447 -29.00 4.02 10.24
CA ARG A 447 -29.85 5.12 10.72
C ARG A 447 -31.05 4.60 11.52
N GLY A 448 -31.51 5.43 12.43
CA GLY A 448 -32.72 5.21 13.23
C GLY A 448 -33.52 6.50 13.35
N ALA A 449 -34.37 6.61 14.38
CA ALA A 449 -35.10 7.85 14.64
C ALA A 449 -34.12 8.99 14.98
N GLU A 450 -34.39 10.17 14.45
CA GLU A 450 -33.55 11.36 14.62
C GLU A 450 -34.45 12.56 14.90
N VAL A 451 -34.20 13.26 16.00
CA VAL A 451 -35.06 14.35 16.48
C VAL A 451 -34.39 15.69 16.27
N ALA A 452 -35.02 16.56 15.49
CA ALA A 452 -34.66 17.96 15.38
C ALA A 452 -35.57 18.82 16.26
N ILE A 453 -34.98 19.80 16.95
CA ILE A 453 -35.70 20.74 17.82
C ILE A 453 -35.30 22.17 17.46
N ASP A 454 -36.29 23.01 17.15
CA ASP A 454 -36.13 24.46 16.95
C ASP A 454 -36.94 25.21 18.01
N LYS A 455 -36.32 26.23 18.63
CA LYS A 455 -37.00 27.12 19.58
C LYS A 455 -36.97 28.55 19.08
N SER A 456 -38.15 29.13 18.93
CA SER A 456 -38.33 30.53 18.52
C SER A 456 -39.21 31.30 19.52
N LEU A 457 -39.19 32.62 19.41
CA LEU A 457 -39.96 33.51 20.27
C LEU A 457 -40.74 34.56 19.46
N LEU A 458 -41.91 34.93 19.96
CA LEU A 458 -42.77 35.97 19.39
C LEU A 458 -43.32 36.86 20.51
N THR A 459 -42.99 38.16 20.49
CA THR A 459 -43.59 39.13 21.41
C THR A 459 -45.06 39.34 21.07
N LEU A 460 -45.96 39.00 22.00
CA LEU A 460 -47.42 39.14 21.83
C LEU A 460 -47.91 40.53 22.19
N GLN A 461 -47.44 41.08 23.31
CA GLN A 461 -47.75 42.43 23.77
C GLN A 461 -46.66 42.96 24.68
N ASP A 462 -46.49 44.28 24.73
CA ASP A 462 -45.57 44.98 25.64
C ASP A 462 -46.29 45.96 26.56
N MET A 463 -47.63 45.90 26.61
CA MET A 463 -48.52 46.83 27.31
C MET A 463 -48.41 48.30 26.88
N ILE A 464 -47.64 48.61 25.83
CA ILE A 464 -47.43 49.97 25.28
C ILE A 464 -47.98 50.07 23.84
N SER A 465 -47.73 49.06 23.01
CA SER A 465 -48.15 48.95 21.62
C SER A 465 -48.67 47.55 21.30
N ALA A 466 -49.97 47.46 21.00
CA ALA A 466 -50.60 46.22 20.54
C ALA A 466 -50.25 45.84 19.09
N THR A 467 -49.70 46.76 18.30
CA THR A 467 -49.43 46.55 16.85
C THR A 467 -47.96 46.37 16.51
N ARG A 468 -47.04 46.82 17.38
CA ARG A 468 -45.59 46.64 17.22
C ARG A 468 -44.93 46.39 18.59
N PRO A 469 -45.32 45.31 19.29
CA PRO A 469 -44.85 45.06 20.64
C PRO A 469 -43.32 44.88 20.68
N LYS A 470 -42.70 45.36 21.75
CA LYS A 470 -41.27 45.25 22.02
C LYS A 470 -41.01 44.29 23.18
N SER A 471 -39.91 43.54 23.11
CA SER A 471 -39.45 42.71 24.25
C SER A 471 -38.81 43.60 25.32
N ILE A 472 -39.65 44.27 26.11
CA ILE A 472 -39.29 45.10 27.26
C ILE A 472 -39.89 44.49 28.54
N PRO A 473 -39.39 44.82 29.74
CA PRO A 473 -39.97 44.33 30.99
C PRO A 473 -41.49 44.55 31.03
N GLY A 474 -42.22 43.51 31.44
CA GLY A 474 -43.68 43.38 31.40
C GLY A 474 -44.25 42.81 30.10
N ALA A 475 -43.45 42.64 29.04
CA ALA A 475 -43.92 42.11 27.77
C ALA A 475 -44.23 40.60 27.85
N TRP A 476 -45.29 40.18 27.18
CA TRP A 476 -45.65 38.77 27.03
C TRP A 476 -45.04 38.23 25.75
N ILE A 477 -44.31 37.13 25.86
CA ILE A 477 -43.55 36.51 24.79
C ILE A 477 -44.01 35.06 24.69
N ARG A 478 -44.41 34.64 23.49
CA ARG A 478 -44.68 33.23 23.20
C ARG A 478 -43.38 32.54 22.84
N TYR A 479 -43.08 31.44 23.50
CA TYR A 479 -42.08 30.48 23.04
C TYR A 479 -42.77 29.41 22.19
N GLN A 480 -42.11 29.04 21.10
CA GLN A 480 -42.52 27.98 20.19
C GLN A 480 -41.38 26.99 20.09
N VAL A 481 -41.62 25.75 20.52
CA VAL A 481 -40.64 24.66 20.41
C VAL A 481 -41.18 23.67 19.39
N ARG A 482 -40.63 23.70 18.17
CA ARG A 482 -40.97 22.76 17.10
C ARG A 482 -40.08 21.53 17.24
N VAL A 483 -40.69 20.35 17.26
CA VAL A 483 -40.02 19.05 17.35
C VAL A 483 -40.40 18.23 16.14
N GLU A 484 -39.41 17.66 15.47
CA GLU A 484 -39.56 16.95 14.21
C GLU A 484 -38.76 15.66 14.23
N ASN A 485 -39.37 14.56 13.76
CA ASN A 485 -38.64 13.32 13.50
C ASN A 485 -38.14 13.36 12.05
N GLN A 486 -36.84 13.58 11.88
CA GLN A 486 -36.14 13.63 10.59
C GLN A 486 -35.43 12.30 10.27
N GLY A 487 -35.43 11.37 11.22
CA GLY A 487 -34.86 10.04 11.04
C GLY A 487 -35.82 9.10 10.34
N PRO A 488 -35.33 8.08 9.62
CA PRO A 488 -36.17 7.19 8.83
C PRO A 488 -37.10 6.28 9.66
N ASP A 489 -36.82 6.10 10.95
CA ASP A 489 -37.63 5.26 11.86
C ASP A 489 -38.51 6.09 12.79
N GLY A 490 -39.59 5.48 13.28
CA GLY A 490 -40.46 6.09 14.29
C GLY A 490 -39.82 6.10 15.69
N ILE A 491 -40.12 7.11 16.49
CA ILE A 491 -39.72 7.16 17.89
C ILE A 491 -40.65 6.25 18.70
N ASN A 492 -40.04 5.39 19.53
CA ASN A 492 -40.78 4.43 20.36
C ASN A 492 -41.84 5.12 21.24
N ALA A 493 -42.91 4.38 21.53
CA ALA A 493 -44.00 4.93 22.32
C ALA A 493 -43.56 5.32 23.73
N ASN A 494 -44.03 6.49 24.19
CA ASN A 494 -43.83 7.00 25.55
C ASN A 494 -42.37 7.26 25.93
N THR A 495 -41.48 7.52 24.97
CA THR A 495 -40.07 7.86 25.22
C THR A 495 -39.76 9.34 25.04
N ILE A 496 -40.64 10.11 24.40
CA ILE A 496 -40.46 11.57 24.22
C ILE A 496 -40.60 12.27 25.56
N ASN A 497 -39.54 12.98 25.95
CA ASN A 497 -39.48 13.76 27.18
C ASN A 497 -38.76 15.09 26.91
N ILE A 498 -39.54 16.15 26.72
CA ILE A 498 -39.03 17.49 26.44
C ILE A 498 -38.94 18.25 27.75
N VAL A 499 -37.75 18.75 28.08
CA VAL A 499 -37.53 19.63 29.23
C VAL A 499 -37.03 20.96 28.71
N ASP A 500 -37.77 22.02 29.00
CA ASP A 500 -37.34 23.38 28.69
C ASP A 500 -37.07 24.16 29.98
N GLU A 501 -35.92 24.84 30.00
CA GLU A 501 -35.53 25.77 31.06
C GLU A 501 -36.18 27.14 30.82
N ILE A 502 -36.77 27.68 31.88
CA ILE A 502 -37.40 28.99 31.92
C ILE A 502 -36.43 29.96 32.62
N PRO A 503 -35.81 30.91 31.87
CA PRO A 503 -34.82 31.84 32.40
C PRO A 503 -35.32 32.64 33.60
N VAL A 504 -34.40 33.10 34.46
CA VAL A 504 -34.77 33.82 35.69
C VAL A 504 -35.45 35.16 35.42
N GLU A 505 -35.14 35.74 34.25
CA GLU A 505 -35.64 37.01 33.73
C GLU A 505 -37.09 36.92 33.24
N VAL A 506 -37.72 35.74 33.27
CA VAL A 506 -39.11 35.59 32.88
C VAL A 506 -39.91 34.81 33.93
N SER A 507 -41.23 35.01 33.92
CA SER A 507 -42.21 34.19 34.64
C SER A 507 -43.09 33.43 33.64
N LEU A 508 -43.44 32.18 33.95
CA LEU A 508 -44.20 31.32 33.04
C LEU A 508 -45.69 31.53 33.21
N CYS A 509 -46.44 31.62 32.11
CA CYS A 509 -47.89 31.55 32.13
C CYS A 509 -48.35 30.14 32.54
N VAL A 510 -49.12 30.05 33.61
CA VAL A 510 -49.60 28.76 34.18
C VAL A 510 -51.12 28.71 34.30
N THR A 511 -51.82 29.67 33.70
CA THR A 511 -53.29 29.69 33.65
C THR A 511 -53.78 30.06 32.24
N PRO A 512 -54.99 29.66 31.83
CA PRO A 512 -55.52 30.03 30.52
C PRO A 512 -55.61 31.55 30.27
N ALA A 513 -55.62 32.38 31.33
CA ALA A 513 -55.79 33.83 31.25
C ALA A 513 -54.61 34.57 30.60
N CYS A 514 -53.41 33.97 30.59
CA CYS A 514 -52.18 34.58 30.07
C CYS A 514 -51.68 33.96 28.76
N THR A 515 -52.47 33.11 28.11
CA THR A 515 -52.05 32.31 26.94
C THR A 515 -52.12 33.06 25.60
N CYS A 516 -52.91 34.12 25.53
CA CYS A 516 -53.06 34.95 24.34
C CYS A 516 -53.52 36.37 24.67
N VAL A 517 -53.49 37.22 23.64
CA VAL A 517 -53.88 38.63 23.72
C VAL A 517 -54.96 38.91 22.68
N GLY A 518 -56.01 39.63 23.06
CA GLY A 518 -57.04 40.11 22.15
C GLY A 518 -58.37 39.33 22.20
N PRO A 519 -59.42 39.85 21.53
CA PRO A 519 -60.79 39.35 21.63
C PRO A 519 -61.04 37.97 21.00
N SER A 520 -60.07 37.45 20.23
CA SER A 520 -60.08 36.09 19.67
C SER A 520 -59.30 35.08 20.54
N CYS A 521 -58.92 35.48 21.75
CA CYS A 521 -58.25 34.60 22.70
C CYS A 521 -59.23 33.54 23.21
N SER A 522 -59.26 32.39 22.55
CA SER A 522 -59.88 31.18 23.10
C SER A 522 -59.02 30.68 24.24
N GLN A 523 -59.62 30.25 25.35
CA GLN A 523 -58.85 29.60 26.41
C GLN A 523 -58.21 28.34 25.83
N VAL A 524 -56.88 28.34 25.81
CA VAL A 524 -56.03 27.20 25.51
C VAL A 524 -55.29 26.84 26.80
N ASP A 525 -54.88 25.59 26.92
CA ASP A 525 -53.99 25.19 28.01
C ASP A 525 -52.69 26.02 28.00
N PRO A 526 -52.13 26.36 29.18
CA PRO A 526 -50.91 27.16 29.30
C PRO A 526 -49.72 26.65 28.48
N VAL A 527 -49.64 25.33 28.32
CA VAL A 527 -48.74 24.65 27.40
C VAL A 527 -49.60 23.97 26.36
N HIS A 528 -49.57 24.51 25.15
CA HIS A 528 -50.35 24.01 24.03
C HIS A 528 -49.50 23.10 23.14
N PHE A 529 -50.01 21.91 22.87
CA PHE A 529 -49.47 20.99 21.89
C PHE A 529 -50.23 21.15 20.57
N ASP A 530 -49.52 21.51 19.50
CA ASP A 530 -50.09 21.73 18.18
C ASP A 530 -49.42 20.81 17.15
N GLU A 531 -50.19 19.90 16.56
CA GLU A 531 -49.76 19.05 15.44
C GLU A 531 -50.35 19.51 14.10
N SER A 532 -51.11 20.61 14.05
CA SER A 532 -51.80 21.06 12.82
C SER A 532 -50.84 21.51 11.71
N GLY A 533 -49.58 21.79 12.07
CA GLY A 533 -48.50 22.04 11.12
C GLY A 533 -47.95 20.77 10.45
N SER A 534 -48.21 19.59 11.02
CA SER A 534 -47.69 18.33 10.48
C SER A 534 -48.49 17.86 9.26
N ALA A 535 -47.77 17.57 8.17
CA ALA A 535 -48.38 17.04 6.95
C ALA A 535 -48.77 15.55 7.07
N ILE A 536 -48.21 14.84 8.06
CA ILE A 536 -48.56 13.46 8.39
C ILE A 536 -48.99 13.37 9.85
N SER A 537 -49.76 12.32 10.21
CA SER A 537 -50.13 12.13 11.61
C SER A 537 -48.89 11.88 12.46
N THR A 538 -48.78 12.55 13.61
CA THR A 538 -47.68 12.33 14.55
C THR A 538 -47.76 10.97 15.22
N GLY A 539 -48.96 10.42 15.42
CA GLY A 539 -49.19 9.20 16.23
C GLY A 539 -49.16 9.46 17.75
N LEU A 540 -48.88 10.71 18.16
CA LEU A 540 -48.81 11.11 19.55
C LEU A 540 -50.21 11.42 20.10
N THR A 541 -50.38 11.23 21.40
CA THR A 541 -51.57 11.63 22.16
C THR A 541 -51.14 12.56 23.29
N PHE A 542 -51.77 13.73 23.34
CA PHE A 542 -51.45 14.76 24.32
C PHE A 542 -52.60 15.06 25.30
N ASP A 543 -52.30 15.14 26.60
CA ASP A 543 -53.20 15.61 27.65
C ASP A 543 -52.42 16.53 28.61
N TYR A 544 -52.74 17.82 28.58
CA TYR A 544 -52.09 18.85 29.40
C TYR A 544 -52.05 18.47 30.90
N THR A 545 -53.13 17.92 31.43
CA THR A 545 -53.28 17.70 32.88
C THR A 545 -52.37 16.61 33.43
N THR A 546 -51.99 15.64 32.60
CA THR A 546 -51.21 14.47 33.01
C THR A 546 -49.80 14.46 32.43
N GLN A 547 -49.54 15.24 31.39
CA GLN A 547 -48.29 15.18 30.62
C GLN A 547 -47.46 16.46 30.66
N VAL A 548 -47.96 17.50 31.32
CA VAL A 548 -47.20 18.71 31.62
C VAL A 548 -46.90 18.78 33.11
N GLU A 549 -45.63 18.93 33.43
CA GLU A 549 -45.15 19.04 34.81
C GLU A 549 -44.20 20.23 34.95
N TYR A 550 -44.16 20.81 36.15
CA TYR A 550 -43.36 21.99 36.44
C TYR A 550 -42.32 21.69 37.51
N SER A 551 -41.20 22.41 37.47
CA SER A 551 -40.12 22.29 38.45
C SER A 551 -39.49 23.66 38.76
N THR A 552 -38.95 23.77 39.97
CA THR A 552 -38.12 24.90 40.42
C THR A 552 -36.62 24.64 40.25
N ASP A 553 -36.21 23.38 40.05
CA ASP A 553 -34.80 22.93 40.11
C ASP A 553 -34.34 22.07 38.93
N GLY A 554 -35.26 21.63 38.05
CA GLY A 554 -34.98 20.79 36.88
C GLY A 554 -34.78 19.31 37.22
N VAL A 555 -34.89 18.93 38.49
CA VAL A 555 -34.72 17.56 38.98
C VAL A 555 -36.07 16.98 39.43
N ASN A 556 -36.81 17.75 40.24
CA ASN A 556 -38.10 17.34 40.80
C ASN A 556 -39.24 18.08 40.08
N PHE A 557 -40.07 17.34 39.35
CA PHE A 557 -41.18 17.89 38.56
C PHE A 557 -42.54 17.77 39.26
N GLY A 558 -42.55 17.97 40.58
CA GLY A 558 -43.77 17.94 41.40
C GLY A 558 -44.28 19.33 41.79
N TYR A 559 -43.71 20.40 41.24
CA TYR A 559 -44.09 21.75 41.61
C TYR A 559 -45.51 22.06 41.11
N THR A 560 -46.37 22.50 42.02
CA THR A 560 -47.72 22.97 41.69
C THR A 560 -47.67 24.48 41.51
N PRO A 561 -47.96 25.01 40.31
CA PRO A 561 -47.87 26.43 40.07
C PRO A 561 -48.79 27.28 40.95
N MET A 562 -48.29 28.43 41.36
CA MET A 562 -48.97 29.45 42.15
C MET A 562 -49.01 30.77 41.35
N PRO A 563 -50.01 30.95 40.46
CA PRO A 563 -50.09 32.12 39.61
C PRO A 563 -50.29 33.42 40.40
N ASP A 564 -49.71 34.50 39.89
CA ASP A 564 -49.98 35.86 40.30
C ASP A 564 -51.35 36.36 39.77
N GLY A 565 -51.64 37.65 39.99
CA GLY A 565 -52.89 38.26 39.55
C GLY A 565 -53.11 38.30 38.03
N GLU A 566 -52.06 38.06 37.24
CA GLU A 566 -52.10 38.02 35.77
C GLU A 566 -51.98 36.58 35.22
N GLY A 567 -51.80 35.58 36.09
CA GLY A 567 -51.73 34.17 35.71
C GLY A 567 -50.31 33.60 35.54
N PHE A 568 -49.28 34.37 35.89
CA PHE A 568 -47.87 33.98 35.76
C PHE A 568 -47.28 33.47 37.07
N ASP A 569 -46.32 32.55 36.98
CA ASP A 569 -45.57 32.06 38.13
C ASP A 569 -44.06 32.18 37.88
N SER A 570 -43.38 32.98 38.72
CA SER A 570 -41.94 33.22 38.65
C SER A 570 -41.10 32.15 39.37
N ASN A 571 -41.71 31.19 40.06
CA ASN A 571 -40.98 30.08 40.66
C ASN A 571 -40.81 28.92 39.68
N VAL A 572 -41.61 28.85 38.61
CA VAL A 572 -41.41 27.84 37.57
C VAL A 572 -40.11 28.13 36.82
N ARG A 573 -39.16 27.20 36.90
CA ARG A 573 -37.85 27.27 36.22
C ARG A 573 -37.67 26.21 35.16
N TYR A 574 -38.49 25.17 35.17
CA TYR A 574 -38.52 24.18 34.10
C TYR A 574 -39.94 23.70 33.84
N VAL A 575 -40.24 23.46 32.57
CA VAL A 575 -41.46 22.78 32.12
C VAL A 575 -41.07 21.48 31.44
N ARG A 576 -41.75 20.39 31.80
CA ARG A 576 -41.55 19.07 31.20
C ARG A 576 -42.81 18.62 30.50
N VAL A 577 -42.66 18.17 29.26
CA VAL A 577 -43.76 17.73 28.39
C VAL A 577 -43.49 16.32 27.89
N ARG A 578 -44.43 15.40 28.15
CA ARG A 578 -44.31 13.96 27.87
C ARG A 578 -45.53 13.42 27.13
N PRO A 579 -45.67 13.70 25.82
CA PRO A 579 -46.73 13.08 25.04
C PRO A 579 -46.61 11.55 25.07
N THR A 580 -47.74 10.87 24.93
CA THR A 580 -47.81 9.41 24.90
C THR A 580 -48.02 8.89 23.48
N GLY A 581 -47.82 7.59 23.27
CA GLY A 581 -47.86 6.99 21.94
C GLY A 581 -46.53 7.13 21.19
N PRO A 582 -46.38 6.46 20.03
CA PRO A 582 -45.19 6.59 19.19
C PRO A 582 -45.23 7.90 18.40
N MET A 583 -44.06 8.44 18.07
CA MET A 583 -43.97 9.45 17.02
C MET A 583 -43.62 8.77 15.71
N ASN A 584 -44.47 8.93 14.71
CA ASN A 584 -44.35 8.21 13.44
C ASN A 584 -43.06 8.56 12.69
N GLN A 585 -42.62 7.63 11.84
CA GLN A 585 -41.55 7.88 10.88
C GLN A 585 -42.00 8.85 9.77
N PRO A 586 -41.06 9.55 9.11
CA PRO A 586 -41.32 10.27 7.87
C PRO A 586 -42.01 9.39 6.82
N SER A 587 -42.90 10.00 6.04
CA SER A 587 -43.64 9.32 4.97
C SER A 587 -43.98 10.31 3.85
N GLY A 588 -43.86 9.86 2.60
CA GLY A 588 -44.21 10.68 1.44
C GLY A 588 -43.40 11.99 1.32
N GLY A 589 -42.16 12.01 1.81
CA GLY A 589 -41.30 13.20 1.83
C GLY A 589 -41.67 14.24 2.89
N SER A 590 -42.56 13.91 3.83
CA SER A 590 -42.94 14.76 4.97
C SER A 590 -42.53 14.11 6.28
N ASN A 591 -42.16 14.94 7.26
CA ASN A 591 -41.78 14.51 8.60
C ASN A 591 -42.97 14.61 9.56
N ALA A 592 -43.00 13.73 10.56
CA ALA A 592 -43.90 13.89 11.70
C ALA A 592 -43.37 15.04 12.56
N GLU A 593 -44.23 15.98 12.95
CA GLU A 593 -43.83 17.14 13.74
C GLU A 593 -44.93 17.61 14.69
N PHE A 594 -44.53 18.24 15.78
CA PHE A 594 -45.46 18.99 16.63
C PHE A 594 -44.76 20.25 17.17
N GLU A 595 -45.56 21.21 17.60
CA GLU A 595 -45.09 22.43 18.22
C GLU A 595 -45.67 22.57 19.64
N LEU A 596 -44.79 22.85 20.60
CA LEU A 596 -45.19 23.28 21.92
C LEU A 596 -45.22 24.81 21.96
N ARG A 597 -46.34 25.39 22.41
CA ARG A 597 -46.49 26.84 22.60
C ARG A 597 -46.83 27.15 24.05
N TYR A 598 -46.08 28.07 24.64
CA TYR A 598 -46.40 28.64 25.97
C TYR A 598 -45.93 30.08 26.05
N VAL A 599 -46.52 30.84 26.96
CA VAL A 599 -46.25 32.27 27.11
C VAL A 599 -45.43 32.50 28.37
N VAL A 600 -44.47 33.40 28.28
CA VAL A 600 -43.71 33.93 29.41
C VAL A 600 -43.90 35.45 29.48
N ARG A 601 -43.81 36.02 30.68
CA ARG A 601 -43.72 37.47 30.89
C ARG A 601 -42.28 37.83 31.20
N LEU A 602 -41.71 38.77 30.47
CA LEU A 602 -40.39 39.33 30.75
C LEU A 602 -40.47 40.17 32.03
N GLU A 603 -39.60 39.92 33.00
CA GLU A 603 -39.58 40.59 34.32
C GLU A 603 -38.63 41.81 34.35
#